data_AF-A0A937UJZ3-F1
#
_entry.id   AF-A0A937UJZ3-F1
#
_cell.length_a   1.000
_cell.length_b   1.000
_cell.length_c   1.000
_cell.angle_alpha   90.00
_cell.angle_beta   90.00
_cell.angle_gamma   90.00
#
_symmetry.space_group_name_H-M   'P 1'
#
loop_
_entity.id
_entity.type
_entity.pdbx_description
1 polymer ?
#
loop_
_entity_poly.entity_id
_entity_poly.type
_entity_poly.pdbx_seq_one_letter_code
_entity_poly.pdbx_strand_id
1 'polypeptide(L)'
;MLFFFPYGVDNPMRRLPLMNWALMAASVGGFVLQQSAGTTFFYYRGHPVVVDWVAYQYGLRPASLRWYQFITSGFLHGGFWHLFFNMVALWVFGNNVNDRLGHVRYLLLYLGCELASNLGYVLLHLASDAPCIGASGAIFGMMGLYLAFFPVNDVNVFYLFIVRPGTFRCSCFWIIGLYVAFNVLDTVMGTAGNVAVVSHLSGFAVGFGAGLLLLKKGWVERDEYDFVSWLEGRREKRLAERFARPDPLDDSVWAAPTSPPDQGAAAPLPFEPAESAQELATAIRNHLSAAHTAAAFDAYERLLRAYPNRALDRATQVSVANALLKAHRYDSAADAYVRLAHTYPEHPHTGYALYPAAAVHLARLGRPDTGHRLLQEALPRLTDPTKIARARQALARVASPPGAKKGEGRAD
;
A
#
# COMPACT_ATOMS: atom_id res chain seq x y z
N MET A 1 22.84 13.14 20.89
CA MET A 1 21.49 12.56 20.97
C MET A 1 20.97 12.38 19.55
N LEU A 2 20.53 11.17 19.21
CA LEU A 2 19.93 10.85 17.92
C LEU A 2 18.44 10.60 18.15
N PHE A 3 17.59 11.41 17.53
CA PHE A 3 16.14 11.35 17.67
C PHE A 3 15.53 10.95 16.33
N PHE A 4 14.56 10.02 16.34
CA PHE A 4 13.81 9.58 15.16
C PHE A 4 12.32 9.79 15.39
N PHE A 5 11.64 10.37 14.42
CA PHE A 5 10.23 10.74 14.52
C PHE A 5 9.49 10.45 13.21
N PRO A 6 8.69 9.38 13.15
CA PRO A 6 7.82 9.15 12.00
C PRO A 6 6.72 10.21 11.98
N TYR A 7 6.51 10.88 10.85
CA TYR A 7 5.53 11.97 10.74
C TYR A 7 4.51 11.78 9.61
N GLY A 8 4.71 10.81 8.73
CA GLY A 8 3.76 10.52 7.68
C GLY A 8 4.15 9.31 6.84
N VAL A 9 3.25 8.92 5.95
CA VAL A 9 3.41 7.80 5.04
C VAL A 9 3.13 8.24 3.61
N ASP A 10 3.64 7.50 2.64
CA ASP A 10 3.55 7.81 1.20
C ASP A 10 2.22 7.40 0.54
N ASN A 11 1.31 6.76 1.28
CA ASN A 11 0.03 6.31 0.74
C ASN A 11 -1.08 7.36 0.90
N PRO A 12 -1.63 7.87 -0.23
CA PRO A 12 -2.69 8.86 -0.21
C PRO A 12 -4.00 8.26 0.30
N MET A 13 -4.71 9.01 1.14
CA MET A 13 -6.02 8.61 1.65
C MET A 13 -7.12 8.86 0.62
N ARG A 14 -8.03 7.89 0.45
CA ARG A 14 -9.22 8.03 -0.42
C ARG A 14 -10.45 8.50 0.35
N ARG A 15 -10.49 8.26 1.65
CA ARG A 15 -11.54 8.65 2.59
C ARG A 15 -10.91 9.43 3.74
N LEU A 16 -11.60 10.48 4.21
CA LEU A 16 -11.21 11.18 5.42
C LEU A 16 -11.31 10.25 6.63
N PRO A 17 -10.26 10.09 7.45
CA PRO A 17 -10.22 9.10 8.53
C PRO A 17 -10.91 9.61 9.81
N LEU A 18 -12.19 9.99 9.69
CA LEU A 18 -12.95 10.65 10.76
C LEU A 18 -12.99 9.84 12.06
N MET A 19 -13.04 8.52 11.98
CA MET A 19 -13.06 7.67 13.18
C MET A 19 -11.69 7.65 13.87
N ASN A 20 -10.59 7.66 13.11
CA ASN A 20 -9.26 7.79 13.69
C ASN A 20 -9.13 9.11 14.46
N TRP A 21 -9.57 10.21 13.84
CA TRP A 21 -9.55 11.52 14.48
C TRP A 21 -10.48 11.61 15.69
N ALA A 22 -11.64 10.95 15.65
CA ALA A 22 -12.54 10.85 16.81
C ALA A 22 -11.88 10.12 17.99
N LEU A 23 -11.16 9.03 17.73
CA LEU A 23 -10.42 8.29 18.77
C LEU A 23 -9.23 9.09 19.32
N MET A 24 -8.54 9.85 18.46
CA MET A 24 -7.50 10.79 18.90
C MET A 24 -8.10 11.89 19.78
N ALA A 25 -9.20 12.51 19.35
CA ALA A 25 -9.90 13.53 20.13
C ALA A 25 -10.43 12.98 21.47
N ALA A 26 -10.95 11.76 21.48
CA ALA A 26 -11.37 11.08 22.71
C ALA A 26 -10.20 10.83 23.66
N SER A 27 -9.03 10.41 23.15
CA SER A 27 -7.81 10.24 23.96
C SER A 27 -7.31 11.57 24.54
N VAL A 28 -7.33 12.63 23.75
CA VAL A 28 -6.97 13.99 24.21
C VAL A 28 -7.96 14.47 25.27
N GLY A 29 -9.27 14.29 25.03
CA GLY A 29 -10.32 14.64 26.00
C GLY A 29 -10.19 13.85 27.31
N GLY A 30 -9.93 12.54 27.23
CA GLY A 30 -9.67 11.70 28.38
C GLY A 30 -8.47 12.18 29.20
N PHE A 31 -7.37 12.54 28.55
CA PHE A 31 -6.21 13.12 29.22
C PHE A 31 -6.51 14.47 29.87
N VAL A 32 -7.25 15.37 29.20
CA VAL A 32 -7.64 16.66 29.79
C VAL A 32 -8.52 16.46 31.03
N LEU A 33 -9.49 15.55 30.96
CA LEU A 33 -10.34 15.19 32.10
C LEU A 33 -9.52 14.63 33.26
N GLN A 34 -8.61 13.70 32.97
CA GLN A 34 -7.67 13.14 33.93
C GLN A 34 -6.87 14.24 34.65
N GLN A 35 -6.26 15.16 33.90
CA GLN A 35 -5.47 16.26 34.46
C GLN A 35 -6.32 17.27 35.25
N SER A 36 -7.58 17.49 34.84
CA SER A 36 -8.51 18.41 35.53
C SER A 36 -8.98 17.89 36.90
N ALA A 37 -9.03 16.57 37.07
CA ALA A 37 -9.43 15.94 38.33
C ALA A 37 -8.32 15.97 39.39
N GLY A 38 -7.06 16.18 38.97
CA GLY A 38 -5.90 16.26 39.85
C GLY A 38 -5.50 14.93 40.49
N THR A 39 -4.53 15.00 41.40
CA THR A 39 -4.09 13.85 42.20
C THR A 39 -4.69 13.90 43.60
N THR A 40 -5.08 12.74 44.11
CA THR A 40 -5.63 12.59 45.46
C THR A 40 -4.60 11.92 46.37
N PHE A 41 -4.56 12.37 47.62
CA PHE A 41 -3.70 11.80 48.66
C PHE A 41 -4.42 10.68 49.40
N PHE A 42 -3.79 9.50 49.47
CA PHE A 42 -4.25 8.37 50.28
C PHE A 42 -3.14 7.88 51.19
N TYR A 43 -3.50 7.20 52.28
CA TYR A 43 -2.54 6.45 53.09
C TYR A 43 -2.67 4.96 52.76
N TYR A 44 -1.64 4.38 52.14
CA TYR A 44 -1.56 2.94 51.89
C TYR A 44 -0.49 2.35 52.81
N ARG A 45 -0.90 1.42 53.69
CA ARG A 45 -0.03 0.81 54.72
C ARG A 45 0.74 1.83 55.57
N GLY A 46 0.11 2.97 55.90
CA GLY A 46 0.72 4.02 56.72
C GLY A 46 1.63 5.00 55.96
N HIS A 47 1.84 4.82 54.66
CA HIS A 47 2.60 5.76 53.83
C HIS A 47 1.67 6.61 52.94
N PRO A 48 1.92 7.92 52.82
CA PRO A 48 1.18 8.76 51.89
C PRO A 48 1.51 8.35 50.45
N VAL A 49 0.48 8.08 49.66
CA VAL A 49 0.54 7.75 48.24
C VAL A 49 -0.28 8.79 47.49
N VAL A 50 0.34 9.42 46.50
CA VAL A 50 -0.32 10.32 45.57
C VAL A 50 -0.83 9.47 44.41
N VAL A 51 -2.14 9.47 44.21
CA VAL A 51 -2.79 8.65 43.19
C VAL A 51 -3.56 9.57 42.25
N ASP A 52 -3.35 9.41 40.95
CA ASP A 52 -4.25 9.96 39.94
C ASP A 52 -5.60 9.25 40.08
N TRP A 53 -6.61 9.96 40.58
CA TRP A 53 -7.88 9.35 40.94
C TRP A 53 -8.62 8.82 39.71
N VAL A 54 -8.54 9.52 38.57
CA VAL A 54 -9.17 9.09 37.33
C VAL A 54 -8.47 7.84 36.79
N ALA A 55 -7.14 7.83 36.77
CA ALA A 55 -6.39 6.65 36.39
C ALA A 55 -6.66 5.46 37.32
N TYR A 56 -6.83 5.71 38.62
CA TYR A 56 -7.15 4.65 39.58
C TYR A 56 -8.56 4.08 39.39
N GLN A 57 -9.57 4.91 39.09
CA GLN A 57 -10.93 4.40 38.87
C GLN A 57 -11.09 3.71 37.52
N TYR A 58 -10.56 4.33 36.45
CA TYR A 58 -10.85 3.97 35.07
C TYR A 58 -9.68 3.28 34.33
N GLY A 59 -8.49 3.25 34.92
CA GLY A 59 -7.39 2.42 34.45
C GLY A 59 -7.61 0.94 34.77
N LEU A 60 -6.96 0.07 34.01
CA LEU A 60 -7.09 -1.37 34.17
C LEU A 60 -6.32 -1.85 35.40
N ARG A 61 -7.04 -2.38 36.37
CA ARG A 61 -6.47 -2.92 37.62
C ARG A 61 -6.82 -4.40 37.76
N PRO A 62 -5.89 -5.32 37.43
CA PRO A 62 -6.15 -6.76 37.50
C PRO A 62 -6.64 -7.25 38.88
N ALA A 63 -6.15 -6.67 39.98
CA ALA A 63 -6.60 -7.02 41.33
C ALA A 63 -8.05 -6.57 41.63
N SER A 64 -8.56 -5.61 40.86
CA SER A 64 -9.83 -4.91 41.08
C SER A 64 -10.61 -4.72 39.76
N LEU A 65 -10.69 -5.79 38.94
CA LEU A 65 -11.20 -5.70 37.57
C LEU A 65 -12.64 -5.21 37.47
N ARG A 66 -12.85 -4.28 36.53
CA ARG A 66 -14.18 -3.84 36.11
C ARG A 66 -14.28 -3.88 34.59
N TRP A 67 -15.42 -4.30 34.07
CA TRP A 67 -15.61 -4.53 32.63
C TRP A 67 -15.32 -3.29 31.77
N TYR A 68 -15.62 -2.09 32.26
CA TYR A 68 -15.39 -0.85 31.51
C TYR A 68 -13.90 -0.49 31.40
N GLN A 69 -13.06 -0.98 32.33
CA GLN A 69 -11.63 -0.66 32.36
C GLN A 69 -10.88 -1.19 31.15
N PHE A 70 -11.36 -2.27 30.52
CA PHE A 70 -10.79 -2.80 29.28
C PHE A 70 -10.89 -1.86 28.09
N ILE A 71 -11.72 -0.80 28.19
CA ILE A 71 -11.89 0.21 27.16
C ILE A 71 -11.41 1.57 27.68
N THR A 72 -11.78 1.95 28.91
CA THR A 72 -11.45 3.28 29.43
C THR A 72 -9.96 3.47 29.68
N SER A 73 -9.21 2.42 29.99
CA SER A 73 -7.75 2.49 30.16
C SER A 73 -7.03 3.03 28.93
N GLY A 74 -7.53 2.69 27.74
CA GLY A 74 -6.96 3.11 26.46
C GLY A 74 -7.08 4.60 26.18
N PHE A 75 -7.91 5.34 26.92
CA PHE A 75 -8.10 6.79 26.75
C PHE A 75 -7.41 7.64 27.83
N LEU A 76 -6.73 6.98 28.78
CA LEU A 76 -5.97 7.62 29.85
C LEU A 76 -4.47 7.56 29.55
N HIS A 77 -3.70 8.54 30.02
CA HIS A 77 -2.27 8.62 29.68
C HIS A 77 -1.43 9.05 30.89
N GLY A 78 -0.27 8.41 31.05
CA GLY A 78 0.67 8.69 32.15
C GLY A 78 1.43 10.02 32.06
N GLY A 79 1.09 10.89 31.10
CA GLY A 79 1.71 12.19 30.93
C GLY A 79 1.62 12.70 29.48
N PHE A 80 2.02 13.96 29.29
CA PHE A 80 1.94 14.64 27.98
C PHE A 80 2.71 13.89 26.88
N TRP A 81 3.96 13.50 27.14
CA TRP A 81 4.77 12.79 26.14
C TRP A 81 4.20 11.43 25.77
N HIS A 82 3.61 10.71 26.73
CA HIS A 82 2.93 9.44 26.46
C HIS A 82 1.74 9.66 25.51
N LEU A 83 0.89 10.64 25.78
CA LEU A 83 -0.20 11.02 24.87
C LEU A 83 0.33 11.45 23.49
N PHE A 84 1.32 12.34 23.46
CA PHE A 84 1.87 12.88 22.22
C PHE A 84 2.36 11.78 21.27
N PHE A 85 3.20 10.86 21.75
CA PHE A 85 3.73 9.80 20.90
C PHE A 85 2.64 8.80 20.49
N ASN A 86 1.64 8.54 21.34
CA ASN A 86 0.48 7.73 20.96
C ASN A 86 -0.32 8.39 19.83
N MET A 87 -0.59 9.69 19.92
CA MET A 87 -1.35 10.40 18.89
C MET A 87 -0.57 10.50 17.57
N VAL A 88 0.75 10.67 17.62
CA VAL A 88 1.60 10.64 16.42
C VAL A 88 1.57 9.26 15.77
N ALA A 89 1.74 8.18 16.53
CA ALA A 89 1.68 6.83 15.98
C ALA A 89 0.30 6.52 15.37
N LEU A 90 -0.78 6.92 16.06
CA LEU A 90 -2.15 6.74 15.59
C LEU A 90 -2.44 7.62 14.35
N TRP A 91 -1.84 8.80 14.25
CA TRP A 91 -1.90 9.64 13.05
C TRP A 91 -1.18 8.99 11.86
N VAL A 92 0.06 8.51 12.06
CA VAL A 92 0.89 7.93 10.99
C VAL A 92 0.29 6.63 10.46
N PHE A 93 -0.14 5.73 11.34
CA PHE A 93 -0.60 4.39 10.94
C PHE A 93 -2.13 4.26 10.91
N GLY A 94 -2.83 4.84 11.90
CA GLY A 94 -4.28 4.69 12.04
C GLY A 94 -5.09 5.32 10.90
N ASN A 95 -4.63 6.43 10.33
CA ASN A 95 -5.32 7.12 9.24
C ASN A 95 -5.53 6.20 8.01
N ASN A 96 -4.47 5.55 7.52
CA ASN A 96 -4.56 4.68 6.34
C ASN A 96 -5.30 3.37 6.61
N VAL A 97 -5.19 2.85 7.84
CA VAL A 97 -5.97 1.67 8.26
C VAL A 97 -7.46 2.04 8.31
N ASN A 98 -7.82 3.23 8.78
CA ASN A 98 -9.20 3.70 8.77
C ASN A 98 -9.73 3.93 7.35
N ASP A 99 -8.92 4.51 6.47
CA ASP A 99 -9.25 4.65 5.05
C ASP A 99 -9.55 3.29 4.39
N ARG A 100 -8.65 2.31 4.58
CA ARG A 100 -8.78 0.97 3.99
C ARG A 100 -9.99 0.18 4.52
N LEU A 101 -10.31 0.32 5.81
CA LEU A 101 -11.37 -0.46 6.45
C LEU A 101 -12.74 0.25 6.49
N GLY A 102 -12.74 1.57 6.36
CA GLY A 102 -13.87 2.41 6.72
C GLY A 102 -14.07 2.53 8.24
N HIS A 103 -14.96 3.44 8.66
CA HIS A 103 -15.09 3.89 10.05
C HIS A 103 -15.51 2.78 11.03
N VAL A 104 -16.52 1.99 10.67
CA VAL A 104 -17.09 0.99 11.60
C VAL A 104 -16.12 -0.16 11.85
N ARG A 105 -15.57 -0.76 10.78
CA ARG A 105 -14.62 -1.88 10.90
C ARG A 105 -13.34 -1.44 11.61
N TYR A 106 -12.87 -0.22 11.33
CA TYR A 106 -11.74 0.37 12.02
C TYR A 106 -11.99 0.50 13.53
N LEU A 107 -13.12 1.06 13.95
CA LEU A 107 -13.47 1.19 15.37
C LEU A 107 -13.52 -0.18 16.06
N LEU A 108 -14.18 -1.15 15.45
CA LEU A 108 -14.29 -2.51 16.02
C LEU A 108 -12.93 -3.17 16.19
N LEU A 109 -12.04 -3.04 15.21
CA LEU A 109 -10.69 -3.60 15.30
C LEU A 109 -9.81 -2.82 16.28
N TYR A 110 -9.95 -1.49 16.37
CA TYR A 110 -9.25 -0.69 17.36
C TYR A 110 -9.59 -1.14 18.78
N LEU A 111 -10.89 -1.22 19.09
CA LEU A 111 -11.37 -1.69 20.40
C LEU A 111 -11.03 -3.17 20.65
N GLY A 112 -11.05 -4.00 19.60
CA GLY A 112 -10.64 -5.40 19.69
C GLY A 112 -9.14 -5.58 20.00
N CYS A 113 -8.28 -4.74 19.41
CA CYS A 113 -6.85 -4.72 19.70
C CYS A 113 -6.57 -4.21 21.12
N GLU A 114 -7.28 -3.17 21.57
CA GLU A 114 -7.22 -2.67 22.94
C GLU A 114 -7.61 -3.76 23.95
N LEU A 115 -8.74 -4.43 23.70
CA LEU A 115 -9.19 -5.54 24.54
C LEU A 115 -8.16 -6.68 24.58
N ALA A 116 -7.62 -7.09 23.44
CA ALA A 116 -6.60 -8.14 23.37
C ALA A 116 -5.32 -7.74 24.14
N SER A 117 -4.91 -6.48 24.02
CA SER A 117 -3.77 -5.93 24.74
C SER A 117 -3.99 -5.97 26.26
N ASN A 118 -5.17 -5.53 26.71
CA ASN A 118 -5.55 -5.52 28.12
C ASN A 118 -5.69 -6.94 28.70
N LEU A 119 -6.20 -7.89 27.92
CA LEU A 119 -6.20 -9.31 28.29
C LEU A 119 -4.77 -9.85 28.46
N GLY A 120 -3.87 -9.53 27.53
CA GLY A 120 -2.45 -9.88 27.64
C GLY A 120 -1.79 -9.32 28.91
N TYR A 121 -2.13 -8.07 29.29
CA TYR A 121 -1.67 -7.46 30.53
C TYR A 121 -2.17 -8.22 31.77
N VAL A 122 -3.49 -8.47 31.84
CA VAL A 122 -4.16 -9.11 32.99
C VAL A 122 -3.61 -10.50 33.27
N LEU A 123 -3.36 -11.30 32.21
CA LEU A 123 -2.86 -12.67 32.35
C LEU A 123 -1.53 -12.76 33.12
N LEU A 124 -0.72 -11.70 33.10
CA LEU A 124 0.57 -11.67 33.78
C LEU A 124 0.56 -10.87 35.09
N HIS A 125 -0.53 -10.15 35.39
CA HIS A 125 -0.58 -9.15 36.47
C HIS A 125 -1.76 -9.33 37.41
N LEU A 126 -2.31 -10.53 37.55
CA LEU A 126 -3.55 -10.81 38.31
C LEU A 126 -3.63 -10.15 39.69
N ALA A 127 -2.51 -9.97 40.40
CA ALA A 127 -2.47 -9.35 41.73
C ALA A 127 -2.12 -7.84 41.74
N SER A 128 -1.93 -7.21 40.59
CA SER A 128 -1.58 -5.79 40.49
C SER A 128 -2.80 -4.89 40.70
N ASP A 129 -2.73 -3.99 41.66
CA ASP A 129 -3.70 -2.88 41.81
C ASP A 129 -3.18 -1.56 41.22
N ALA A 130 -1.98 -1.57 40.60
CA ALA A 130 -1.46 -0.42 39.88
C ALA A 130 -2.23 -0.26 38.57
N PRO A 131 -2.81 0.92 38.28
CA PRO A 131 -3.60 1.12 37.07
C PRO A 131 -2.71 1.09 35.82
N CYS A 132 -3.06 0.23 34.87
CA CYS A 132 -2.53 0.24 33.51
C CYS A 132 -3.37 1.18 32.64
N ILE A 133 -2.71 2.09 31.94
CA ILE A 133 -3.33 3.15 31.13
C ILE A 133 -2.51 3.37 29.85
N GLY A 134 -3.18 3.78 28.78
CA GLY A 134 -2.55 4.18 27.52
C GLY A 134 -3.16 3.50 26.30
N ALA A 135 -3.30 4.25 25.21
CA ALA A 135 -3.77 3.74 23.91
C ALA A 135 -2.76 2.82 23.18
N SER A 136 -1.57 2.63 23.73
CA SER A 136 -0.45 1.99 23.04
C SER A 136 -0.76 0.55 22.62
N GLY A 137 -1.55 -0.18 23.41
CA GLY A 137 -2.03 -1.52 23.06
C GLY A 137 -2.80 -1.56 21.75
N ALA A 138 -3.85 -0.72 21.64
CA ALA A 138 -4.60 -0.53 20.40
C ALA A 138 -3.72 -0.07 19.24
N ILE A 139 -2.79 0.86 19.48
CA ILE A 139 -1.89 1.41 18.46
C ILE A 139 -0.96 0.33 17.90
N PHE A 140 -0.39 -0.53 18.74
CA PHE A 140 0.39 -1.69 18.27
C PHE A 140 -0.47 -2.62 17.41
N GLY A 141 -1.75 -2.81 17.75
CA GLY A 141 -2.71 -3.50 16.88
C GLY A 141 -2.93 -2.80 15.54
N MET A 142 -3.04 -1.46 15.53
CA MET A 142 -3.15 -0.69 14.29
C MET A 142 -1.87 -0.77 13.46
N MET A 143 -0.69 -0.81 14.07
CA MET A 143 0.58 -1.06 13.38
C MET A 143 0.60 -2.48 12.78
N GLY A 144 0.07 -3.48 13.49
CA GLY A 144 -0.12 -4.83 12.95
C GLY A 144 -1.03 -4.84 11.72
N LEU A 145 -2.19 -4.18 11.77
CA LEU A 145 -3.06 -4.03 10.59
C LEU A 145 -2.37 -3.29 9.45
N TYR A 146 -1.64 -2.22 9.77
CA TYR A 146 -0.90 -1.44 8.77
C TYR A 146 0.15 -2.32 8.08
N LEU A 147 0.92 -3.11 8.84
CA LEU A 147 1.92 -4.02 8.28
C LEU A 147 1.29 -5.09 7.39
N ALA A 148 0.10 -5.58 7.74
CA ALA A 148 -0.63 -6.54 6.90
C ALA A 148 -1.05 -5.92 5.56
N PHE A 149 -1.52 -4.67 5.56
CA PHE A 149 -2.06 -4.02 4.37
C PHE A 149 -1.01 -3.32 3.50
N PHE A 150 0.06 -2.80 4.10
CA PHE A 150 0.97 -1.84 3.48
C PHE A 150 2.47 -2.10 3.76
N PRO A 151 2.96 -3.36 3.76
CA PRO A 151 4.30 -3.69 4.27
C PRO A 151 5.47 -2.99 3.57
N VAL A 152 5.29 -2.63 2.30
CA VAL A 152 6.34 -2.00 1.49
C VAL A 152 6.20 -0.49 1.37
N ASN A 153 5.18 0.11 1.99
CA ASN A 153 4.99 1.56 1.95
C ASN A 153 6.08 2.28 2.76
N ASP A 154 6.50 3.44 2.28
CA ASP A 154 7.50 4.24 2.99
C ASP A 154 6.87 5.09 4.08
N VAL A 155 7.50 5.06 5.25
CA VAL A 155 7.29 5.99 6.34
C VAL A 155 8.34 7.09 6.22
N ASN A 156 7.89 8.34 6.22
CA ASN A 156 8.77 9.50 6.32
C ASN A 156 9.18 9.67 7.78
N VAL A 157 10.49 9.62 8.02
CA VAL A 157 11.08 9.75 9.35
C VAL A 157 11.94 11.00 9.39
N PHE A 158 11.60 11.91 10.29
CA PHE A 158 12.45 13.01 10.68
C PHE A 158 13.51 12.49 11.64
N TYR A 159 14.75 12.96 11.49
CA TYR A 159 15.78 12.74 12.48
C TYR A 159 16.49 14.02 12.86
N LEU A 160 16.94 14.05 14.11
CA LEU A 160 17.81 15.10 14.63
C LEU A 160 19.06 14.45 15.21
N PHE A 161 20.19 14.68 14.54
CA PHE A 161 21.50 14.26 15.05
C PHE A 161 22.26 15.47 15.58
N ILE A 162 22.29 15.60 16.91
CA ILE A 162 22.89 16.72 17.66
C ILE A 162 22.23 18.07 17.33
N VAL A 163 22.52 18.65 16.16
CA VAL A 163 21.94 19.91 15.66
C VAL A 163 21.61 19.86 14.16
N ARG A 164 21.82 18.72 13.49
CA ARG A 164 21.56 18.57 12.06
C ARG A 164 20.21 17.87 11.85
N PRO A 165 19.14 18.61 11.50
CA PRO A 165 17.87 18.00 11.12
C PRO A 165 18.00 17.36 9.74
N GLY A 166 17.25 16.29 9.51
CA GLY A 166 17.11 15.66 8.21
C GLY A 166 15.88 14.77 8.14
N THR A 167 15.61 14.25 6.95
CA THR A 167 14.50 13.32 6.71
C THR A 167 14.98 12.18 5.85
N PHE A 168 14.50 10.96 6.13
CA PHE A 168 14.65 9.82 5.24
C PHE A 168 13.33 9.08 5.11
N ARG A 169 13.24 8.25 4.08
CA ARG A 169 12.14 7.32 3.86
C ARG A 169 12.60 5.91 4.15
N CYS A 170 11.75 5.14 4.80
CA CYS A 170 12.04 3.76 5.12
C CYS A 170 10.75 2.95 5.07
N SER A 171 10.83 1.75 4.49
CA SER A 171 9.72 0.82 4.45
C SER A 171 9.14 0.61 5.86
N CYS A 172 7.82 0.63 5.96
CA CYS A 172 7.12 0.47 7.22
C CYS A 172 7.44 -0.87 7.89
N PHE A 173 7.80 -1.91 7.13
CA PHE A 173 8.28 -3.18 7.65
C PHE A 173 9.44 -2.99 8.63
N TRP A 174 10.44 -2.19 8.24
CA TRP A 174 11.59 -1.92 9.08
C TRP A 174 11.25 -1.00 10.26
N ILE A 175 10.44 0.04 10.04
CA ILE A 175 10.05 0.96 11.12
C ILE A 175 9.21 0.24 12.18
N ILE A 176 8.18 -0.48 11.78
CA ILE A 176 7.31 -1.24 12.69
C ILE A 176 8.11 -2.37 13.35
N GLY A 177 8.95 -3.08 12.59
CA GLY A 177 9.85 -4.10 13.12
C GLY A 177 10.79 -3.55 14.20
N LEU A 178 11.35 -2.36 13.99
CA LEU A 178 12.21 -1.69 14.96
C LEU A 178 11.44 -1.23 16.20
N TYR A 179 10.21 -0.73 16.05
CA TYR A 179 9.34 -0.40 17.19
C TYR A 179 9.04 -1.63 18.06
N VAL A 180 8.69 -2.76 17.43
CA VAL A 180 8.48 -4.04 18.12
C VAL A 180 9.78 -4.53 18.77
N ALA A 181 10.90 -4.43 18.08
CA ALA A 181 12.21 -4.85 18.61
C ALA A 181 12.64 -4.01 19.82
N PHE A 182 12.51 -2.67 19.76
CA PHE A 182 12.81 -1.80 20.89
C PHE A 182 11.87 -2.06 22.05
N ASN A 183 10.59 -2.30 21.79
CA ASN A 183 9.65 -2.66 22.83
C ASN A 183 10.12 -3.92 23.59
N VAL A 184 10.49 -4.98 22.86
CA VAL A 184 11.05 -6.21 23.46
C VAL A 184 12.37 -5.94 24.19
N LEU A 185 13.26 -5.15 23.61
CA LEU A 185 14.56 -4.83 24.19
C LEU A 185 14.44 -4.08 25.52
N ASP A 186 13.51 -3.13 25.64
CA ASP A 186 13.29 -2.37 26.87
C ASP A 186 12.86 -3.26 28.04
N THR A 187 12.14 -4.35 27.75
CA THR A 187 11.81 -5.40 28.73
C THR A 187 13.05 -6.21 29.10
N VAL A 188 13.81 -6.70 28.11
CA VAL A 188 15.03 -7.48 28.37
C VAL A 188 16.07 -6.69 29.17
N MET A 189 16.19 -5.39 28.92
CA MET A 189 17.13 -4.50 29.61
C MET A 189 16.60 -3.97 30.97
N GLY A 190 15.34 -4.26 31.33
CA GLY A 190 14.71 -3.78 32.56
C GLY A 190 14.54 -2.26 32.62
N THR A 191 14.67 -1.57 31.48
CA THR A 191 14.56 -0.11 31.35
C THR A 191 13.11 0.35 31.24
N ALA A 192 12.22 -0.54 30.80
CA ALA A 192 10.77 -0.43 30.98
C ALA A 192 10.28 -1.57 31.88
N GLY A 193 9.14 -1.39 32.56
CA GLY A 193 8.50 -2.50 33.25
C GLY A 193 8.24 -3.64 32.26
N ASN A 194 8.69 -4.87 32.59
CA ASN A 194 8.64 -6.12 31.80
C ASN A 194 7.28 -6.50 31.16
N VAL A 195 6.28 -5.69 31.42
CA VAL A 195 4.86 -5.92 31.30
C VAL A 195 4.27 -5.21 30.08
N ALA A 196 4.85 -4.06 29.72
CA ALA A 196 4.41 -3.28 28.57
C ALA A 196 4.54 -4.09 27.26
N VAL A 197 5.51 -5.01 27.19
CA VAL A 197 5.74 -5.83 25.99
C VAL A 197 4.60 -6.79 25.69
N VAL A 198 4.13 -7.56 26.67
CA VAL A 198 3.12 -8.59 26.37
C VAL A 198 1.79 -7.95 26.01
N SER A 199 1.45 -6.83 26.65
CA SER A 199 0.33 -5.98 26.28
C SER A 199 0.46 -5.50 24.82
N HIS A 200 1.59 -4.90 24.44
CA HIS A 200 1.80 -4.40 23.08
C HIS A 200 1.83 -5.52 22.02
N LEU A 201 2.53 -6.63 22.30
CA LEU A 201 2.63 -7.78 21.39
C LEU A 201 1.28 -8.46 21.18
N SER A 202 0.44 -8.53 22.21
CA SER A 202 -0.91 -9.11 22.12
C SER A 202 -1.81 -8.26 21.20
N GLY A 203 -1.77 -6.93 21.35
CA GLY A 203 -2.45 -6.00 20.43
C GLY A 203 -1.94 -6.16 18.99
N PHE A 204 -0.62 -6.13 18.81
CA PHE A 204 0.03 -6.31 17.50
C PHE A 204 -0.35 -7.63 16.82
N ALA A 205 -0.26 -8.75 17.55
CA ALA A 205 -0.55 -10.07 17.02
C ALA A 205 -2.00 -10.20 16.56
N VAL A 206 -2.95 -9.70 17.35
CA VAL A 206 -4.37 -9.69 16.96
C VAL A 206 -4.62 -8.78 15.76
N GLY A 207 -4.05 -7.58 15.74
CA GLY A 207 -4.18 -6.65 14.62
C GLY A 207 -3.61 -7.22 13.32
N PHE A 208 -2.38 -7.71 13.35
CA PHE A 208 -1.72 -8.33 12.20
C PHE A 208 -2.47 -9.57 11.72
N GLY A 209 -2.82 -10.48 12.64
CA GLY A 209 -3.59 -11.69 12.32
C GLY A 209 -4.97 -11.38 11.73
N ALA A 210 -5.69 -10.39 12.27
CA ALA A 210 -6.95 -9.93 11.72
C ALA A 210 -6.76 -9.34 10.32
N GLY A 211 -5.72 -8.54 10.09
CA GLY A 211 -5.38 -8.00 8.77
C GLY A 211 -5.15 -9.10 7.74
N LEU A 212 -4.35 -10.12 8.07
CA LEU A 212 -4.11 -11.28 7.20
C LEU A 212 -5.41 -12.07 6.92
N LEU A 213 -6.24 -12.27 7.94
CA LEU A 213 -7.52 -12.96 7.80
C LEU A 213 -8.46 -12.20 6.85
N LEU A 214 -8.57 -10.88 7.01
CA LEU A 214 -9.39 -10.01 6.17
C LEU A 214 -8.96 -10.06 4.69
N LEU A 215 -7.65 -10.04 4.44
CA LEU A 215 -7.09 -10.20 3.09
C LEU A 215 -7.36 -11.60 2.52
N LYS A 216 -7.16 -12.65 3.32
CA LYS A 216 -7.37 -14.04 2.87
C LYS A 216 -8.84 -14.36 2.59
N LYS A 217 -9.77 -13.76 3.34
CA LYS A 217 -11.22 -13.91 3.16
C LYS A 217 -11.81 -12.98 2.09
N GLY A 218 -11.02 -12.05 1.54
CA GLY A 218 -11.47 -11.09 0.54
C GLY A 218 -12.45 -10.04 1.07
N TRP A 219 -12.50 -9.83 2.39
CA TRP A 219 -13.35 -8.80 3.01
C TRP A 219 -12.77 -7.40 2.89
N VAL A 220 -11.47 -7.34 2.58
CA VAL A 220 -10.71 -6.14 2.19
C VAL A 220 -10.09 -6.44 0.82
N GLU A 221 -10.13 -5.47 -0.08
CA GLU A 221 -9.52 -5.57 -1.40
C GLU A 221 -8.03 -5.90 -1.26
N ARG A 222 -7.57 -6.96 -1.93
CA ARG A 222 -6.16 -7.33 -1.96
C ARG A 222 -5.38 -6.35 -2.83
N ASP A 223 -4.20 -5.98 -2.35
CA ASP A 223 -3.27 -5.12 -3.05
C ASP A 223 -2.12 -5.97 -3.62
N GLU A 224 -1.51 -5.55 -4.73
CA GLU A 224 -0.29 -6.20 -5.26
C GLU A 224 0.87 -6.14 -4.26
N TYR A 225 0.77 -5.22 -3.30
CA TYR A 225 1.78 -4.92 -2.29
C TYR A 225 1.37 -5.32 -0.86
N ASP A 226 0.19 -5.92 -0.65
CA ASP A 226 -0.21 -6.41 0.68
C ASP A 226 0.68 -7.57 1.15
N PHE A 227 0.71 -7.84 2.46
CA PHE A 227 1.63 -8.81 3.06
C PHE A 227 1.46 -10.23 2.52
N VAL A 228 0.22 -10.63 2.19
CA VAL A 228 -0.07 -11.94 1.62
C VAL A 228 0.46 -12.01 0.19
N SER A 229 0.20 -10.98 -0.63
CA SER A 229 0.69 -10.86 -2.00
C SER A 229 2.23 -10.77 -2.08
N TRP A 230 2.85 -10.08 -1.12
CA TRP A 230 4.29 -9.95 -0.97
C TRP A 230 4.95 -11.29 -0.64
N LEU A 231 4.45 -12.02 0.36
CA LEU A 231 4.94 -13.36 0.71
C LEU A 231 4.77 -14.39 -0.41
N GLU A 232 3.66 -14.31 -1.14
CA GLU A 232 3.39 -15.25 -2.24
C GLU A 232 4.24 -14.98 -3.49
N GLY A 233 5.17 -14.01 -3.45
CA GLY A 233 6.07 -13.67 -4.58
C GLY A 233 5.32 -13.22 -5.84
N ARG A 234 4.03 -12.88 -5.72
CA ARG A 234 3.15 -12.60 -6.86
C ARG A 234 3.57 -11.35 -7.62
N ARG A 235 4.26 -10.41 -6.94
CA ARG A 235 4.77 -9.17 -7.52
C ARG A 235 5.75 -9.44 -8.67
N GLU A 236 6.86 -10.12 -8.40
CA GLU A 236 7.89 -10.36 -9.43
C GLU A 236 7.44 -11.41 -10.42
N LYS A 237 6.77 -12.46 -9.96
CA LYS A 237 6.33 -13.56 -10.83
C LYS A 237 5.27 -13.13 -11.84
N ARG A 238 4.26 -12.33 -11.44
CA ARG A 238 3.19 -11.90 -12.36
C ARG A 238 3.56 -10.69 -13.21
N LEU A 239 4.39 -9.76 -12.72
CA LEU A 239 4.92 -8.68 -13.56
C LEU A 239 5.95 -9.23 -14.56
N ALA A 240 6.83 -10.14 -14.14
CA ALA A 240 7.66 -10.88 -15.07
C ALA A 240 6.77 -11.65 -16.06
N GLU A 241 5.81 -12.48 -15.65
CA GLU A 241 4.93 -13.20 -16.59
C GLU A 241 4.13 -12.28 -17.54
N ARG A 242 3.65 -11.11 -17.09
CA ARG A 242 2.94 -10.13 -17.93
C ARG A 242 3.83 -9.43 -18.97
N PHE A 243 5.13 -9.33 -18.71
CA PHE A 243 6.10 -8.65 -19.60
C PHE A 243 7.15 -9.60 -20.21
N ALA A 244 7.24 -10.86 -19.77
CA ALA A 244 8.34 -11.76 -20.10
C ALA A 244 8.05 -12.51 -21.38
N ARG A 245 6.79 -12.84 -21.71
CA ARG A 245 6.52 -13.62 -22.91
C ARG A 245 5.18 -13.32 -23.59
N PRO A 246 5.20 -13.31 -24.92
CA PRO A 246 6.39 -13.29 -25.78
C PRO A 246 6.97 -11.86 -25.87
N ASP A 247 8.29 -11.70 -25.98
CA ASP A 247 8.95 -10.39 -26.07
C ASP A 247 8.50 -9.65 -27.34
N PRO A 248 7.87 -8.47 -27.27
CA PRO A 248 7.32 -7.78 -28.43
C PRO A 248 8.31 -7.50 -29.58
N LEU A 249 9.62 -7.42 -29.31
CA LEU A 249 10.65 -7.26 -30.35
C LEU A 249 11.12 -8.60 -30.96
N ASP A 250 10.55 -9.72 -30.54
CA ASP A 250 10.75 -11.02 -31.18
C ASP A 250 9.81 -11.17 -32.38
N ASP A 251 10.36 -11.38 -33.57
CA ASP A 251 9.56 -11.52 -34.80
C ASP A 251 8.60 -12.72 -34.73
N SER A 252 8.89 -13.73 -33.91
CA SER A 252 8.04 -14.91 -33.72
C SER A 252 6.72 -14.64 -32.97
N VAL A 253 6.65 -13.56 -32.18
CA VAL A 253 5.43 -13.12 -31.47
C VAL A 253 4.31 -12.76 -32.44
N TRP A 254 4.72 -12.32 -33.61
CA TRP A 254 3.88 -11.75 -34.64
C TRP A 254 3.41 -12.80 -35.66
N ALA A 255 3.70 -14.08 -35.43
CA ALA A 255 3.09 -15.15 -36.20
C ALA A 255 1.56 -15.10 -36.06
N ALA A 256 0.83 -15.32 -37.16
CA ALA A 256 -0.63 -15.37 -37.12
C ALA A 256 -1.09 -16.51 -36.20
N PRO A 257 -2.11 -16.32 -35.36
CA PRO A 257 -2.62 -17.39 -34.50
C PRO A 257 -3.12 -18.55 -35.37
N THR A 258 -2.79 -19.77 -34.98
CA THR A 258 -3.25 -21.01 -35.63
C THR A 258 -4.71 -21.33 -35.35
N SER A 259 -5.34 -20.59 -34.43
CA SER A 259 -6.74 -20.75 -34.02
C SER A 259 -7.52 -19.46 -34.29
N PRO A 260 -8.74 -19.55 -34.84
CA PRO A 260 -9.58 -18.37 -35.05
C PRO A 260 -9.92 -17.71 -33.70
N PRO A 261 -10.07 -16.37 -33.66
CA PRO A 261 -10.50 -15.67 -32.46
C PRO A 261 -11.87 -16.18 -32.03
N ASP A 262 -12.03 -16.36 -30.71
CA ASP A 262 -13.25 -16.85 -30.08
C ASP A 262 -14.45 -15.97 -30.49
N GLN A 263 -15.43 -16.56 -31.17
CA GLN A 263 -16.61 -15.87 -31.72
C GLN A 263 -17.73 -15.72 -30.68
N GLY A 264 -17.40 -15.76 -29.39
CA GLY A 264 -18.32 -15.46 -28.30
C GLY A 264 -18.52 -13.96 -28.09
N ALA A 265 -19.07 -13.25 -29.09
CA ALA A 265 -19.51 -11.88 -28.90
C ALA A 265 -20.76 -11.89 -28.01
N ALA A 266 -20.60 -11.60 -26.71
CA ALA A 266 -21.72 -11.11 -25.93
C ALA A 266 -22.23 -9.83 -26.60
N ALA A 267 -23.52 -9.77 -26.91
CA ALA A 267 -24.13 -8.64 -27.58
C ALA A 267 -23.79 -7.33 -26.85
N PRO A 268 -23.51 -6.22 -27.57
CA PRO A 268 -23.33 -4.92 -26.94
C PRO A 268 -24.52 -4.63 -26.03
N LEU A 269 -24.25 -4.30 -24.76
CA LEU A 269 -25.31 -3.87 -23.86
C LEU A 269 -25.95 -2.58 -24.40
N PRO A 270 -27.28 -2.40 -24.28
CA PRO A 270 -27.94 -1.19 -24.75
C PRO A 270 -27.36 0.08 -24.13
N PHE A 271 -27.41 1.18 -24.87
CA PHE A 271 -27.00 2.51 -24.41
C PHE A 271 -27.84 2.96 -23.20
N GLU A 272 -27.22 3.03 -22.03
CA GLU A 272 -27.75 3.69 -20.83
C GLU A 272 -27.21 5.13 -20.73
N PRO A 273 -28.01 6.15 -20.38
CA PRO A 273 -27.54 7.53 -20.32
C PRO A 273 -26.66 7.80 -19.09
N ALA A 274 -25.57 8.54 -19.30
CA ALA A 274 -24.68 9.16 -18.31
C ALA A 274 -23.84 8.22 -17.40
N GLU A 275 -23.14 7.25 -17.98
CA GLU A 275 -22.06 6.56 -17.26
C GLU A 275 -20.91 7.52 -16.90
N SER A 276 -20.58 7.58 -15.62
CA SER A 276 -19.41 8.27 -15.10
C SER A 276 -18.12 7.57 -15.54
N ALA A 277 -17.02 8.31 -15.60
CA ALA A 277 -15.71 7.75 -15.90
C ALA A 277 -15.30 6.61 -14.93
N GLN A 278 -15.80 6.64 -13.69
CA GLN A 278 -15.54 5.64 -12.67
C GLN A 278 -16.32 4.33 -12.93
N GLU A 279 -17.56 4.43 -13.40
CA GLU A 279 -18.37 3.28 -13.78
C GLU A 279 -17.75 2.56 -14.98
N LEU A 280 -17.34 3.30 -16.01
CA LEU A 280 -16.62 2.76 -17.17
C LEU A 280 -15.30 2.09 -16.76
N ALA A 281 -14.50 2.72 -15.90
CA ALA A 281 -13.27 2.13 -15.39
C ALA A 281 -13.50 0.82 -14.60
N THR A 282 -14.61 0.76 -13.86
CA THR A 282 -15.02 -0.43 -13.10
C THR A 282 -15.50 -1.53 -14.04
N ALA A 283 -16.31 -1.19 -15.05
CA ALA A 283 -16.79 -2.11 -16.06
C ALA A 283 -15.64 -2.76 -16.84
N ILE A 284 -14.66 -1.97 -17.30
CA ILE A 284 -13.46 -2.46 -18.00
C ILE A 284 -12.74 -3.51 -17.15
N ARG A 285 -12.50 -3.22 -15.86
CA ARG A 285 -11.84 -4.14 -14.92
C ARG A 285 -12.61 -5.44 -14.78
N ASN A 286 -13.93 -5.35 -14.58
CA ASN A 286 -14.79 -6.51 -14.41
C ASN A 286 -14.83 -7.37 -15.67
N HIS A 287 -15.00 -6.76 -16.85
CA HIS A 287 -15.00 -7.48 -18.13
C HIS A 287 -13.66 -8.16 -18.42
N LEU A 288 -12.53 -7.49 -18.16
CA LEU A 288 -11.22 -8.11 -18.30
C LEU A 288 -11.01 -9.27 -17.33
N SER A 289 -11.50 -9.15 -16.09
CA SER A 289 -11.42 -10.23 -15.10
C SER A 289 -12.26 -11.45 -15.49
N ALA A 290 -13.39 -11.24 -16.18
CA ALA A 290 -14.27 -12.28 -16.69
C ALA A 290 -13.86 -12.78 -18.09
N ALA A 291 -12.72 -12.33 -18.64
CA ALA A 291 -12.27 -12.62 -20.01
C ALA A 291 -13.26 -12.18 -21.12
N HIS A 292 -14.19 -11.26 -20.83
CA HIS A 292 -15.12 -10.68 -21.80
C HIS A 292 -14.45 -9.52 -22.56
N THR A 293 -13.51 -9.84 -23.45
CA THR A 293 -12.64 -8.85 -24.12
C THR A 293 -13.40 -7.86 -25.00
N ALA A 294 -14.43 -8.30 -25.74
CA ALA A 294 -15.24 -7.42 -26.59
C ALA A 294 -15.93 -6.31 -25.78
N ALA A 295 -16.57 -6.69 -24.67
CA ALA A 295 -17.24 -5.74 -23.78
C ALA A 295 -16.23 -4.80 -23.08
N ALA A 296 -15.06 -5.32 -22.69
CA ALA A 296 -13.99 -4.49 -22.13
C ALA A 296 -13.49 -3.43 -23.13
N PHE A 297 -13.38 -3.79 -24.42
CA PHE A 297 -12.95 -2.87 -25.46
C PHE A 297 -13.99 -1.80 -25.77
N ASP A 298 -15.27 -2.17 -25.81
CA ASP A 298 -16.37 -1.22 -25.98
C ASP A 298 -16.38 -0.19 -24.83
N ALA A 299 -16.33 -0.65 -23.58
CA ALA A 299 -16.25 0.23 -22.42
C ALA A 299 -14.98 1.13 -22.44
N TYR A 300 -13.84 0.61 -22.89
CA TYR A 300 -12.62 1.39 -23.03
C TYR A 300 -12.74 2.47 -24.11
N GLU A 301 -13.32 2.17 -25.27
CA GLU A 301 -13.57 3.18 -26.29
C GLU A 301 -14.56 4.25 -25.83
N ARG A 302 -15.63 3.85 -25.14
CA ARG A 302 -16.60 4.78 -24.54
C ARG A 302 -15.93 5.73 -23.55
N LEU A 303 -15.05 5.20 -22.70
CA LEU A 303 -14.25 6.00 -21.77
C LEU A 303 -13.38 7.02 -22.51
N LEU A 304 -12.68 6.61 -23.57
CA LEU A 304 -11.80 7.51 -24.33
C LEU A 304 -12.58 8.58 -25.09
N ARG A 305 -13.78 8.28 -25.61
CA ARG A 305 -14.63 9.25 -26.31
C ARG A 305 -15.24 10.26 -25.33
N ALA A 306 -15.75 9.81 -24.19
CA ALA A 306 -16.39 10.68 -23.21
C ALA A 306 -15.40 11.45 -22.33
N TYR A 307 -14.24 10.86 -22.03
CA TYR A 307 -13.25 11.39 -21.09
C TYR A 307 -11.80 11.22 -21.63
N PRO A 308 -11.42 11.93 -22.70
CA PRO A 308 -10.15 11.71 -23.40
C PRO A 308 -8.89 11.92 -22.53
N ASN A 309 -9.00 12.73 -21.48
CA ASN A 309 -7.92 13.03 -20.54
C ASN A 309 -7.96 12.17 -19.26
N ARG A 310 -8.97 11.30 -19.10
CA ARG A 310 -9.05 10.44 -17.92
C ARG A 310 -8.13 9.24 -18.10
N ALA A 311 -7.24 9.04 -17.14
CA ALA A 311 -6.44 7.83 -17.07
C ALA A 311 -7.12 6.75 -16.22
N LEU A 312 -7.02 5.50 -16.67
CA LEU A 312 -7.32 4.33 -15.85
C LEU A 312 -6.22 4.13 -14.81
N ASP A 313 -6.55 3.40 -13.74
CA ASP A 313 -5.51 2.91 -12.84
C ASP A 313 -4.51 2.03 -13.60
N ARG A 314 -3.25 2.03 -13.12
CA ARG A 314 -2.12 1.34 -13.75
C ARG A 314 -2.42 -0.11 -14.13
N ALA A 315 -3.01 -0.87 -13.22
CA ALA A 315 -3.26 -2.30 -13.42
C ALA A 315 -4.32 -2.53 -14.51
N THR A 316 -5.39 -1.74 -14.49
CA THR A 316 -6.44 -1.79 -15.51
C THR A 316 -5.89 -1.34 -16.87
N GLN A 317 -5.12 -0.24 -16.93
CA GLN A 317 -4.54 0.28 -18.17
C GLN A 317 -3.58 -0.73 -18.84
N VAL A 318 -2.71 -1.40 -18.06
CA VAL A 318 -1.85 -2.49 -18.56
C VAL A 318 -2.68 -3.65 -19.09
N SER A 319 -3.72 -4.04 -18.36
CA SER A 319 -4.56 -5.20 -18.72
C SER A 319 -5.33 -4.93 -20.03
N VAL A 320 -5.82 -3.70 -20.22
CA VAL A 320 -6.42 -3.26 -21.49
C VAL A 320 -5.41 -3.30 -22.63
N ALA A 321 -4.22 -2.71 -22.45
CA ALA A 321 -3.20 -2.65 -23.50
C ALA A 321 -2.78 -4.05 -23.97
N ASN A 322 -2.55 -4.97 -23.03
CA ASN A 322 -2.22 -6.36 -23.31
C ASN A 322 -3.37 -7.10 -24.02
N ALA A 323 -4.62 -6.87 -23.60
CA ALA A 323 -5.78 -7.49 -24.22
C ALA A 323 -5.97 -7.00 -25.67
N LEU A 324 -5.79 -5.70 -25.93
CA LEU A 324 -5.83 -5.12 -27.28
C LEU A 324 -4.73 -5.71 -28.16
N LEU A 325 -3.52 -5.84 -27.62
CA LEU A 325 -2.39 -6.44 -28.33
C LEU A 325 -2.69 -7.90 -28.73
N LYS A 326 -3.21 -8.70 -27.79
CA LYS A 326 -3.61 -10.10 -28.03
C LYS A 326 -4.74 -10.21 -29.05
N ALA A 327 -5.63 -9.23 -29.10
CA ALA A 327 -6.71 -9.14 -30.08
C ALA A 327 -6.27 -8.52 -31.42
N HIS A 328 -4.97 -8.31 -31.64
CA HIS A 328 -4.39 -7.70 -32.84
C HIS A 328 -4.91 -6.28 -33.15
N ARG A 329 -5.44 -5.58 -32.14
CA ARG A 329 -5.84 -4.16 -32.24
C ARG A 329 -4.64 -3.26 -32.01
N TYR A 330 -3.68 -3.31 -32.94
CA TYR A 330 -2.33 -2.75 -32.77
C TYR A 330 -2.29 -1.25 -32.49
N ASP A 331 -3.06 -0.44 -33.22
CA ASP A 331 -3.06 1.02 -33.05
C ASP A 331 -3.58 1.40 -31.65
N SER A 332 -4.73 0.85 -31.25
CA SER A 332 -5.30 1.04 -29.90
C SER A 332 -4.40 0.49 -28.79
N ALA A 333 -3.68 -0.61 -29.03
CA ALA A 333 -2.74 -1.18 -28.07
C ALA A 333 -1.54 -0.25 -27.85
N ALA A 334 -0.93 0.26 -28.93
CA ALA A 334 0.19 1.19 -28.85
C ALA A 334 -0.20 2.47 -28.09
N ASP A 335 -1.37 3.05 -28.42
CA ASP A 335 -1.90 4.22 -27.73
C ASP A 335 -2.16 3.97 -26.25
N ALA A 336 -2.67 2.78 -25.89
CA ALA A 336 -2.92 2.41 -24.50
C ALA A 336 -1.62 2.31 -23.68
N TYR A 337 -0.53 1.82 -24.28
CA TYR A 337 0.78 1.78 -23.64
C TYR A 337 1.44 3.16 -23.52
N VAL A 338 1.33 3.99 -24.56
CA VAL A 338 1.85 5.38 -24.54
C VAL A 338 1.10 6.21 -23.49
N ARG A 339 -0.22 6.05 -23.40
CA ARG A 339 -1.04 6.70 -22.36
C ARG A 339 -0.62 6.29 -20.95
N LEU A 340 -0.33 5.01 -20.73
CA LEU A 340 0.18 4.52 -19.46
C LEU A 340 1.50 5.22 -19.09
N ALA A 341 2.42 5.34 -20.03
CA ALA A 341 3.71 5.98 -19.83
C ALA A 341 3.57 7.48 -19.52
N HIS A 342 2.72 8.21 -20.23
CA HIS A 342 2.48 9.64 -19.99
C HIS A 342 1.74 9.93 -18.68
N THR A 343 0.84 9.05 -18.27
CA THR A 343 0.09 9.24 -17.02
C THR A 343 1.00 9.05 -15.79
N TYR A 344 1.97 8.14 -15.88
CA TYR A 344 2.80 7.73 -14.73
C TYR A 344 4.30 7.88 -15.01
N PRO A 345 4.81 9.08 -15.36
CA PRO A 345 6.14 9.27 -15.93
C PRO A 345 7.29 8.84 -14.99
N GLU A 346 7.16 9.13 -13.70
CA GLU A 346 8.17 8.83 -12.66
C GLU A 346 8.21 7.35 -12.26
N HIS A 347 7.32 6.51 -12.80
CA HIS A 347 7.26 5.12 -12.39
C HIS A 347 8.32 4.26 -13.11
N PRO A 348 9.00 3.33 -12.43
CA PRO A 348 9.88 2.34 -13.07
C PRO A 348 9.25 1.49 -14.19
N HIS A 349 7.94 1.59 -14.41
CA HIS A 349 7.19 0.82 -15.41
C HIS A 349 6.93 1.61 -16.71
N THR A 350 7.26 2.91 -16.74
CA THR A 350 7.20 3.74 -17.95
C THR A 350 8.06 3.14 -19.06
N GLY A 351 9.29 2.73 -18.75
CA GLY A 351 10.17 2.06 -19.73
C GLY A 351 9.58 0.76 -20.28
N TYR A 352 8.95 -0.02 -19.41
CA TYR A 352 8.31 -1.30 -19.79
C TYR A 352 6.99 -1.13 -20.53
N ALA A 353 6.35 0.04 -20.47
CA ALA A 353 5.18 0.39 -21.27
C ALA A 353 5.57 0.93 -22.65
N LEU A 354 6.60 1.78 -22.71
CA LEU A 354 7.10 2.34 -23.97
C LEU A 354 7.74 1.27 -24.86
N TYR A 355 8.34 0.23 -24.29
CA TYR A 355 8.95 -0.89 -25.02
C TYR A 355 7.97 -1.67 -25.93
N PRO A 356 6.82 -2.21 -25.45
CA PRO A 356 5.82 -2.83 -26.31
C PRO A 356 5.17 -1.85 -27.28
N ALA A 357 4.95 -0.58 -26.90
CA ALA A 357 4.46 0.45 -27.82
C ALA A 357 5.41 0.64 -29.00
N ALA A 358 6.71 0.79 -28.73
CA ALA A 358 7.74 0.90 -29.74
C ALA A 358 7.74 -0.32 -30.66
N ALA A 359 7.69 -1.52 -30.10
CA ALA A 359 7.66 -2.76 -30.88
C ALA A 359 6.45 -2.84 -31.83
N VAL A 360 5.26 -2.45 -31.37
CA VAL A 360 4.06 -2.40 -32.22
C VAL A 360 4.23 -1.41 -33.37
N HIS A 361 4.79 -0.22 -33.11
CA HIS A 361 5.05 0.78 -34.15
C HIS A 361 6.08 0.31 -35.19
N LEU A 362 7.11 -0.41 -34.74
CA LEU A 362 8.16 -0.95 -35.60
C LEU A 362 7.68 -2.14 -36.43
N ALA A 363 7.00 -3.10 -35.81
CA ALA A 363 6.68 -4.39 -36.41
C ALA A 363 5.34 -4.41 -37.16
N ARG A 364 4.36 -3.60 -36.75
CA ARG A 364 2.96 -3.72 -37.23
C ARG A 364 2.38 -2.48 -37.86
N LEU A 365 2.66 -1.30 -37.32
CA LEU A 365 2.04 -0.06 -37.81
C LEU A 365 2.83 0.60 -38.95
N GLY A 366 4.03 0.11 -39.26
CA GLY A 366 4.87 0.73 -40.30
C GLY A 366 5.25 2.18 -39.97
N ARG A 367 5.34 2.53 -38.68
CA ARG A 367 5.67 3.88 -38.19
C ARG A 367 7.05 3.89 -37.51
N PRO A 368 8.14 3.66 -38.26
CA PRO A 368 9.46 3.46 -37.67
C PRO A 368 9.91 4.66 -36.84
N ASP A 369 9.74 5.90 -37.29
CA ASP A 369 10.19 7.09 -36.56
C ASP A 369 9.55 7.20 -35.16
N THR A 370 8.28 6.84 -35.06
CA THR A 370 7.56 6.83 -33.77
C THR A 370 8.07 5.70 -32.89
N GLY A 371 8.25 4.50 -33.45
CA GLY A 371 8.81 3.36 -32.74
C GLY A 371 10.21 3.64 -32.17
N HIS A 372 11.09 4.28 -32.95
CA HIS A 372 12.44 4.64 -32.52
C HIS A 372 12.43 5.64 -31.38
N ARG A 373 11.62 6.69 -31.47
CA ARG A 373 11.50 7.71 -30.42
C ARG A 373 11.05 7.09 -29.10
N LEU A 374 10.01 6.25 -29.15
CA LEU A 374 9.50 5.55 -27.97
C LEU A 374 10.55 4.60 -27.39
N LEU A 375 11.35 3.94 -28.24
CA LEU A 375 12.40 3.02 -27.80
C LEU A 375 13.60 3.75 -27.18
N GLN A 376 13.99 4.90 -27.72
CA GLN A 376 15.00 5.79 -27.13
C GLN A 376 14.55 6.28 -25.75
N GLU A 377 13.28 6.61 -25.60
CA GLU A 377 12.69 7.01 -24.34
C GLU A 377 12.56 5.85 -23.33
N ALA A 378 12.29 4.63 -23.82
CA ALA A 378 12.20 3.43 -23.00
C ALA A 378 13.57 3.02 -22.43
N LEU A 379 14.62 3.09 -23.26
CA LEU A 379 15.94 2.50 -22.99
C LEU A 379 16.57 2.88 -21.64
N PRO A 380 16.65 4.16 -21.22
CA PRO A 380 17.25 4.52 -19.93
C PRO A 380 16.43 4.02 -18.73
N ARG A 381 15.19 3.57 -18.94
CA ARG A 381 14.25 3.14 -17.90
C ARG A 381 14.08 1.61 -17.86
N LEU A 382 14.71 0.86 -18.77
CA LEU A 382 14.72 -0.60 -18.76
C LEU A 382 15.76 -1.13 -17.78
N THR A 383 15.42 -2.21 -17.08
CA THR A 383 16.34 -2.89 -16.14
C THR A 383 16.72 -4.30 -16.56
N ASP A 384 15.94 -4.92 -17.45
CA ASP A 384 16.19 -6.27 -17.97
C ASP A 384 17.31 -6.25 -19.04
N PRO A 385 18.46 -6.92 -18.79
CA PRO A 385 19.59 -6.94 -19.73
C PRO A 385 19.25 -7.45 -21.13
N THR A 386 18.33 -8.41 -21.23
CA THR A 386 17.91 -9.00 -22.52
C THR A 386 17.12 -7.99 -23.33
N LYS A 387 16.18 -7.28 -22.68
CA LYS A 387 15.38 -6.23 -23.33
C LYS A 387 16.21 -5.02 -23.69
N ILE A 388 17.18 -4.66 -22.86
CA ILE A 388 18.16 -3.60 -23.16
C ILE A 388 18.95 -3.96 -24.42
N ALA A 389 19.46 -5.20 -24.51
CA ALA A 389 20.21 -5.66 -25.68
C ALA A 389 19.36 -5.63 -26.96
N ARG A 390 18.11 -6.11 -26.89
CA ARG A 390 17.17 -6.10 -28.03
C ARG A 390 16.74 -4.68 -28.42
N ALA A 391 16.46 -3.81 -27.46
CA ALA A 391 16.15 -2.40 -27.72
C ALA A 391 17.32 -1.71 -28.45
N ARG A 392 18.56 -1.92 -27.99
CA ARG A 392 19.76 -1.40 -28.66
C ARG A 392 19.92 -1.96 -30.08
N GLN A 393 19.67 -3.26 -30.26
CA GLN A 393 19.72 -3.88 -31.58
C GLN A 393 18.68 -3.28 -32.54
N ALA A 394 17.44 -3.09 -32.08
CA ALA A 394 16.39 -2.49 -32.87
C ALA A 394 16.71 -1.03 -33.26
N LEU A 395 17.26 -0.23 -32.34
CA LEU A 395 17.74 1.13 -32.64
C LEU A 395 18.87 1.15 -33.68
N ALA A 396 19.80 0.19 -33.62
CA ALA A 396 20.93 0.12 -34.54
C ALA A 396 20.52 -0.25 -35.98
N ARG A 397 19.44 -1.01 -36.16
CA ARG A 397 18.94 -1.43 -37.49
C ARG A 397 18.49 -0.25 -38.36
N VAL A 398 18.11 0.88 -37.78
CA VAL A 398 17.69 2.09 -38.55
C VAL A 398 18.82 3.08 -38.79
N ALA A 399 19.87 3.07 -37.97
CA ALA A 399 21.09 3.83 -38.25
C ALA A 399 21.84 3.31 -39.50
N SER A 400 21.50 2.12 -40.00
CA SER A 400 22.06 1.51 -41.21
C SER A 400 20.95 1.38 -42.28
N PRO A 401 20.82 2.32 -43.23
CA PRO A 401 19.83 2.16 -44.29
C PRO A 401 20.11 0.90 -45.11
N PRO A 402 19.08 0.15 -45.55
CA PRO A 402 19.24 -1.03 -46.40
C PRO A 402 19.67 -0.58 -47.80
N GLY A 403 20.98 -0.36 -47.99
CA GLY A 403 21.49 0.17 -49.27
C GLY A 403 22.99 0.37 -49.39
N ALA A 404 23.79 0.20 -48.33
CA ALA A 404 25.25 0.21 -48.47
C ALA A 404 25.76 -1.17 -48.94
N LYS A 405 25.48 -1.52 -50.21
CA LYS A 405 26.29 -2.51 -50.91
C LYS A 405 27.73 -1.98 -50.89
N LYS A 406 28.64 -2.69 -50.20
CA LYS A 406 30.07 -2.54 -50.42
C LYS A 406 30.30 -2.70 -51.92
N GLY A 407 30.69 -1.62 -52.60
CA GLY A 407 31.15 -1.69 -53.97
C GLY A 407 32.32 -2.65 -54.04
N GLU A 408 32.14 -3.75 -54.76
CA GLU A 408 33.24 -4.51 -55.33
C GLU A 408 33.99 -3.56 -56.27
N GLY A 409 35.15 -3.09 -55.83
CA GLY A 409 36.11 -2.45 -56.72
C GLY A 409 36.74 -3.52 -57.60
N ARG A 410 36.28 -3.59 -58.85
CA ARG A 410 36.92 -4.33 -59.94
C ARG A 410 36.95 -3.43 -61.17
N ALA A 411 38.15 -2.96 -61.51
CA ALA A 411 38.64 -2.39 -62.78
C ALA A 411 39.97 -1.70 -62.43
N ASP A 412 41.11 -1.92 -63.07
CA ASP A 412 41.51 -2.67 -64.26
C ASP A 412 42.96 -3.16 -64.08
#